data_AF-A0A371I1B6-F1
#
_entry.id   AF-A0A371I1B6-F1
#
_cell.length_a   1.000
_cell.length_b   1.000
_cell.length_c   1.000
_cell.angle_alpha   90.00
_cell.angle_beta   90.00
_cell.angle_gamma   90.00
#
_symmetry.space_group_name_H-M   'P 1'
#
loop_
_entity.id
_entity.type
_entity.pdbx_description
1 polymer ?
#
loop_
_entity_poly.entity_id
_entity_poly.type
_entity_poly.pdbx_seq_one_letter_code
_entity_poly.pdbx_strand_id
1 'polypeptide(L)'
;MKGVVEMGGVISSLVHHEDARVGIQCILSKKYLDPGIFTVRCIIRRRTFNDAMLDLGASINVMLASIYKSLNLGDLEPTRME
;
A
#
# COMPACT_ATOMS: atom_id res chain seq x y z
N MET A 1 -45.01 6.98 16.04
CA MET A 1 -43.55 6.98 16.31
C MET A 1 -42.87 6.96 14.95
N LYS A 2 -42.73 8.12 14.31
CA LYS A 2 -41.55 9.00 14.33
C LYS A 2 -40.32 8.28 13.74
N GLY A 3 -40.16 8.43 12.43
CA GLY A 3 -38.88 8.18 11.78
C GLY A 3 -37.87 9.24 12.19
N VAL A 4 -36.60 8.88 12.02
CA VAL A 4 -35.47 9.71 11.58
C VAL A 4 -34.22 8.88 11.90
N VAL A 5 -33.51 8.52 10.83
CA VAL A 5 -32.14 8.01 10.85
C VAL A 5 -31.26 9.04 11.55
N GLU A 6 -30.48 8.62 12.54
CA GLU A 6 -29.41 9.43 13.11
C GLU A 6 -28.27 9.52 12.08
N MET A 7 -28.20 10.66 11.39
CA MET A 7 -27.03 11.04 10.61
C MET A 7 -26.10 11.82 11.53
N GLY A 8 -25.11 11.12 12.08
CA GLY A 8 -24.03 11.72 12.86
C GLY A 8 -23.27 12.73 12.00
N GLY A 9 -23.52 14.01 12.23
CA GLY A 9 -22.84 15.11 11.54
C GLY A 9 -21.38 15.20 11.96
N VAL A 10 -20.47 15.18 10.99
CA VAL A 10 -19.12 15.72 11.15
C VAL A 10 -19.10 17.07 10.43
N ILE A 11 -19.24 18.14 11.21
CA ILE A 11 -18.98 19.50 10.74
C ILE A 11 -17.46 19.59 10.55
N SER A 12 -16.98 19.48 9.31
CA SER A 12 -15.63 19.94 8.99
C SER A 12 -15.76 21.34 8.40
N SER A 13 -15.31 22.34 9.15
CA SER A 13 -15.24 23.73 8.71
C SER A 13 -14.38 23.84 7.46
N LEU A 14 -14.95 24.48 6.43
CA LEU A 14 -14.29 24.83 5.17
C LEU A 14 -13.37 26.04 5.44
N VAL A 15 -12.06 25.87 5.34
CA VAL A 15 -11.13 27.00 5.19
C VAL A 15 -10.87 27.16 3.69
N HIS A 16 -11.44 28.22 3.12
CA HIS A 16 -11.18 28.62 1.75
C HIS A 16 -9.77 29.23 1.65
N HIS A 17 -8.92 28.56 0.83
CA HIS A 17 -8.06 29.08 -0.25
C HIS A 17 -7.09 30.24 0.14
N GLU A 18 -5.88 30.41 -0.42
CA GLU A 18 -5.50 30.42 -1.83
C GLU A 18 -3.99 30.16 -1.93
N ASP A 19 -3.58 29.23 -2.81
CA ASP A 19 -2.37 29.25 -3.64
C ASP A 19 -1.77 27.86 -3.89
N ALA A 20 -2.05 27.38 -5.11
CA ALA A 20 -1.19 26.60 -5.97
C ALA A 20 -0.48 25.37 -5.35
N ARG A 21 -1.03 24.19 -5.61
CA ARG A 21 -0.33 23.13 -6.36
C ARG A 21 -1.33 22.07 -6.83
N VAL A 22 -1.32 21.90 -8.13
CA VAL A 22 -2.07 20.92 -8.93
C VAL A 22 -2.15 19.55 -8.25
N GLY A 23 -3.38 19.15 -7.91
CA GLY A 23 -3.84 17.76 -7.97
C GLY A 23 -3.22 16.75 -7.02
N ILE A 24 -3.26 16.96 -5.70
CA ILE A 24 -3.25 15.84 -4.75
C ILE A 24 -4.61 15.78 -4.11
N GLN A 25 -5.53 15.10 -4.79
CA GLN A 25 -6.73 14.61 -4.14
C GLN A 25 -6.26 13.52 -3.18
N CYS A 26 -5.87 13.92 -1.97
CA CYS A 26 -5.80 13.06 -0.80
C CYS A 26 -7.22 12.59 -0.50
N ILE A 27 -7.76 11.73 -1.36
CA ILE A 27 -8.84 10.82 -1.01
C ILE A 27 -8.22 9.97 0.09
N LEU A 28 -8.47 10.39 1.33
CA LEU A 28 -8.02 9.76 2.54
C LEU A 28 -8.45 8.29 2.48
N SER A 29 -7.54 7.43 2.02
CA SER A 29 -7.72 6.00 1.96
C SER A 29 -8.16 5.56 3.34
N LYS A 30 -9.34 4.93 3.43
CA LYS A 30 -9.88 4.33 4.65
C LYS A 30 -8.74 3.64 5.41
N LYS A 31 -8.41 4.18 6.59
CA LYS A 31 -7.44 3.61 7.53
C LYS A 31 -7.76 2.14 7.73
N TYR A 32 -6.92 1.25 7.19
CA TYR A 32 -7.03 -0.19 7.37
C TYR A 32 -5.76 -0.66 8.06
N LEU A 33 -5.93 -1.19 9.26
CA LEU A 33 -5.03 -2.02 10.08
C LEU A 33 -3.51 -1.77 9.95
N ASP A 34 -2.96 -1.21 11.05
CA ASP A 34 -1.54 -0.98 11.33
C ASP A 34 -0.81 0.02 10.39
N PRO A 35 -0.41 1.22 10.86
CA PRO A 35 0.25 2.23 10.02
C PRO A 35 1.65 1.83 9.51
N GLY A 36 2.21 0.70 9.96
CA GLY A 36 3.59 0.31 9.66
C GLY A 36 3.82 -0.48 8.36
N ILE A 37 2.79 -1.13 7.80
CA ILE A 37 2.98 -2.05 6.67
C ILE A 37 1.96 -1.77 5.57
N PHE A 38 2.43 -1.14 4.50
CA PHE A 38 1.64 -0.97 3.28
C PHE A 38 1.87 -2.16 2.35
N THR A 39 0.80 -2.85 1.96
CA THR A 39 0.87 -3.95 0.99
C THR A 39 0.26 -3.55 -0.35
N VAL A 40 0.83 -4.10 -1.42
CA VAL A 40 0.36 -3.89 -2.79
C VAL A 40 0.23 -5.22 -3.51
N ARG A 41 -0.66 -5.28 -4.49
CA ARG A 41 -0.71 -6.39 -5.43
C ARG A 41 0.47 -6.29 -6.38
N CYS A 42 1.22 -7.38 -6.57
CA CYS A 42 2.26 -7.49 -7.59
C CYS A 42 2.10 -8.76 -8.42
N ILE A 43 2.66 -8.75 -9.64
CA ILE A 43 2.62 -9.90 -10.55
C ILE A 43 4.05 -10.24 -10.96
N ILE A 44 4.46 -11.49 -10.76
CA ILE A 44 5.79 -12.00 -11.13
C ILE A 44 5.62 -13.22 -12.03
N ARG A 45 6.12 -13.16 -13.26
CA ARG A 45 6.07 -14.26 -14.26
C ARG A 45 4.71 -14.95 -14.39
N ARG A 46 3.60 -14.20 -14.30
CA ARG A 46 2.19 -14.66 -14.35
C ARG A 46 1.58 -15.16 -13.03
N ARG A 47 2.28 -15.07 -11.90
CA ARG A 47 1.69 -15.30 -10.57
C ARG A 47 1.35 -13.96 -9.91
N THR A 48 0.14 -13.87 -9.38
CA THR A 48 -0.34 -12.70 -8.63
C THR A 48 -0.11 -12.90 -7.15
N PHE A 49 0.52 -11.94 -6.50
CA PHE A 49 0.66 -11.84 -5.05
C PHE A 49 -0.16 -10.64 -4.60
N ASN A 50 -1.19 -10.85 -3.79
CA ASN A 50 -2.10 -9.77 -3.38
C ASN A 50 -1.52 -8.88 -2.28
N ASP A 51 -0.61 -9.41 -1.47
CA ASP A 51 -0.16 -8.80 -0.23
C ASP A 51 1.37 -8.66 -0.18
N ALA A 52 1.97 -8.10 -1.24
CA ALA A 52 3.41 -7.82 -1.24
C ALA A 52 3.70 -6.55 -0.43
N MET A 53 4.58 -6.63 0.56
CA MET A 53 4.97 -5.46 1.35
C MET A 53 5.74 -4.45 0.49
N LEU A 54 5.36 -3.18 0.60
CA LEU A 54 6.06 -2.06 -0.03
C LEU A 54 6.71 -1.20 1.06
N ASP A 55 8.03 -1.26 1.13
CA ASP A 55 8.85 -0.39 1.98
C ASP A 55 9.55 0.65 1.10
N LEU A 56 9.10 1.90 1.17
CA LEU A 56 9.70 3.02 0.43
C LEU A 56 11.04 3.47 1.01
N GLY A 57 11.38 3.04 2.23
CA GLY A 57 12.67 3.29 2.86
C GLY A 57 13.74 2.26 2.51
N ALA A 58 13.35 1.10 1.96
CA ALA A 58 14.28 0.07 1.52
C ALA A 58 14.84 0.38 0.13
N SER A 59 16.15 0.25 -0.02
CA SER A 59 16.83 0.35 -1.33
C SER A 59 16.83 -0.97 -2.12
N ILE A 60 16.35 -2.05 -1.51
CA ILE A 60 16.34 -3.41 -2.10
C ILE A 60 14.97 -4.05 -1.98
N ASN A 61 14.64 -4.91 -2.94
CA ASN A 61 13.45 -5.75 -2.90
C ASN A 61 13.79 -7.11 -2.28
N VAL A 62 13.02 -7.56 -1.29
CA VAL A 62 13.21 -8.86 -0.66
C VAL A 62 12.14 -9.84 -1.17
N MET A 63 12.57 -11.05 -1.52
CA MET A 63 11.68 -12.16 -1.85
C MET A 63 12.02 -13.36 -0.96
N LEU A 64 10.99 -13.95 -0.34
CA LEU A 64 11.15 -15.19 0.40
C LEU A 64 11.69 -16.31 -0.51
N ALA A 65 12.66 -17.07 -0.02
CA ALA A 65 13.27 -18.17 -0.77
C ALA A 65 12.24 -19.22 -1.24
N SER A 66 11.19 -19.45 -0.44
CA SER A 66 10.08 -20.34 -0.82
C SER A 66 9.32 -19.82 -2.05
N ILE A 67 9.05 -18.52 -2.11
CA ILE A 67 8.40 -17.87 -3.26
C ILE A 67 9.30 -17.97 -4.49
N TYR A 68 10.59 -17.65 -4.34
CA TYR A 68 11.57 -17.76 -5.42
C TYR A 68 11.61 -19.18 -6.01
N LYS A 69 11.72 -20.21 -5.16
CA LYS A 69 11.67 -21.62 -5.57
C LYS A 69 10.37 -21.96 -6.29
N SER A 70 9.23 -21.46 -5.78
CA SER A 70 7.92 -21.70 -6.40
C SER A 70 7.79 -21.09 -7.80
N LEU A 71 8.53 -20.03 -8.08
CA LEU A 71 8.53 -19.33 -9.37
C LEU A 71 9.45 -20.00 -10.42
N ASN A 72 10.25 -20.99 -10.02
CA ASN A 72 11.18 -21.73 -10.88
C ASN A 72 12.07 -20.79 -11.73
N LEU A 73 12.72 -19.84 -11.07
CA LEU A 73 13.52 -18.79 -11.71
C LEU A 73 14.93 -19.24 -12.12
N GLY A 74 15.34 -20.46 -11.76
CA GLY A 74 16.72 -20.95 -11.88
C GLY A 74 17.47 -20.82 -10.56
N ASP A 75 18.72 -21.27 -10.54
CA ASP A 75 19.57 -21.21 -9.35
C ASP A 75 20.01 -19.77 -9.03
N LEU A 76 20.22 -19.49 -7.74
CA LEU A 76 20.76 -18.21 -7.28
C LEU A 76 22.27 -18.27 -7.26
N GLU A 77 22.93 -17.29 -7.88
CA GLU A 77 24.36 -17.08 -7.71
C GLU A 77 24.62 -16.37 -6.37
N PRO A 78 25.50 -16.90 -5.51
CA PRO A 78 25.85 -16.25 -4.24
C PRO A 78 26.49 -14.89 -4.47
N THR A 79 25.97 -13.86 -3.81
CA THR A 79 26.65 -12.56 -3.73
C THR A 79 27.90 -12.73 -2.86
N ARG A 80 29.08 -12.42 -3.42
CA ARG A 80 30.32 -12.35 -2.63
C ARG A 80 30.20 -11.19 -1.65
N MET A 81 30.41 -11.46 -0.37
CA MET A 81 30.59 -10.44 0.64
C MET A 81 32.09 -10.12 0.67
N GLU A 82 32.46 -8.85 0.58
CA GLU A 82 33.84 -8.39 0.80
C GLU A 82 34.18 -8.34 2.29
#